data_AF-Q22A23-F1
#
_entry.id   AF-Q22A23-F1
#
_cell.length_a   1.000
_cell.length_b   1.000
_cell.length_c   1.000
_cell.angle_alpha   90.00
_cell.angle_beta   90.00
_cell.angle_gamma   90.00
#
_symmetry.space_group_name_H-M   'P 1'
#
loop_
_entity.id
_entity.type
_entity.pdbx_description
1 polymer ?
#
loop_
_entity_poly.entity_id
_entity_poly.type
_entity_poly.pdbx_seq_one_letter_code
_entity_poly.pdbx_strand_id
1 'polypeptide(L)'
;MEKGSKFLILGSIGLGILGGLYMLFGKNKVRVKLSRDQVVLFLKDLKSQSQSQFITTAKVIQRMISETGGQYKNEVENTAAGYIRSEVQEIFDQKKEAILIKYQIDEQDLAQALESDFKNDDEINKILNEIHEGFENSLKGIEPPMNVKPEVFEILTKDKTYDIVKKIMKLSTKLYLKVFTDLKKEGEKQINLKNPKFLRKIGQLNMRDRKNKLILDEGVNLEPDSPTDILGKVTQKYKDQDIEFAEKLIEVDRQFTYVIEKLGDEITTEEQIDKAFQ
;
A
#
# COMPACT_ATOMS: atom_id res chain seq x y z
N MET A 1 -28.13 -0.77 -25.55
CA MET A 1 -28.22 -0.82 -24.08
C MET A 1 -26.80 -0.97 -23.54
N GLU A 2 -26.06 0.09 -23.21
CA GLU A 2 -24.70 -0.06 -22.67
C GLU A 2 -24.09 1.24 -22.08
N LYS A 3 -24.83 1.93 -21.18
CA LYS A 3 -24.29 3.09 -20.44
C LYS A 3 -24.48 3.01 -18.92
N GLY A 4 -24.99 1.88 -18.40
CA GLY A 4 -25.31 1.71 -16.98
C GLY A 4 -24.19 1.11 -16.11
N SER A 5 -23.22 0.39 -16.67
CA SER A 5 -22.23 -0.35 -15.85
C SER A 5 -21.09 0.51 -15.31
N LYS A 6 -20.72 1.61 -15.97
CA LYS A 6 -19.61 2.47 -15.54
C LYS A 6 -19.91 3.26 -14.24
N PHE A 7 -21.18 3.57 -13.99
CA PHE A 7 -21.60 4.29 -12.77
C PHE A 7 -21.73 3.38 -11.54
N LEU A 8 -22.00 2.09 -11.73
CA LEU A 8 -22.05 1.12 -10.62
C LEU A 8 -20.65 0.76 -10.10
N ILE A 9 -19.63 0.86 -10.95
CA ILE A 9 -18.25 0.44 -10.61
C ILE A 9 -17.49 1.51 -9.81
N LEU A 10 -17.80 2.79 -10.02
CA LEU A 10 -17.43 3.87 -9.10
C LEU A 10 -18.08 3.67 -7.71
N GLY A 11 -19.25 3.03 -7.65
CA GLY A 11 -19.91 2.66 -6.40
C GLY A 11 -19.25 1.50 -5.65
N SER A 12 -18.67 0.53 -6.36
CA SER A 12 -18.02 -0.64 -5.73
C SER A 12 -16.56 -0.41 -5.34
N ILE A 13 -15.87 0.54 -5.99
CA ILE A 13 -14.52 0.98 -5.60
C ILE A 13 -14.58 2.22 -4.68
N GLY A 14 -15.76 2.85 -4.59
CA GLY A 14 -16.02 4.06 -3.83
C GLY A 14 -16.83 3.86 -2.54
N LEU A 15 -18.11 3.49 -2.59
CA LEU A 15 -19.08 4.03 -1.61
C LEU A 15 -20.36 3.20 -1.37
N GLY A 16 -20.43 1.94 -1.79
CA GLY A 16 -21.71 1.24 -1.94
C GLY A 16 -22.50 0.84 -0.69
N ILE A 17 -21.91 0.77 0.52
CA ILE A 17 -22.63 0.20 1.69
C ILE A 17 -22.64 1.09 2.93
N LEU A 18 -21.69 2.03 3.11
CA LEU A 18 -21.65 2.87 4.33
C LEU A 18 -22.29 4.27 4.16
N GLY A 19 -22.40 4.79 2.94
CA GLY A 19 -23.00 6.11 2.69
C GLY A 19 -24.49 6.19 3.06
N GLY A 20 -25.24 5.10 2.83
CA GLY A 20 -26.68 5.05 3.11
C GLY A 20 -27.04 5.01 4.60
N LEU A 21 -26.18 4.42 5.45
CA LEU A 21 -26.43 4.29 6.89
C LEU A 21 -25.98 5.54 7.68
N TYR A 22 -24.98 6.28 7.22
CA TYR A 22 -24.51 7.49 7.92
C TYR A 22 -25.27 8.77 7.53
N MET A 23 -25.89 8.83 6.34
CA MET A 23 -26.78 9.95 5.97
C MET A 23 -27.99 10.08 6.91
N LEU A 24 -28.39 9.00 7.57
CA LEU A 24 -29.49 9.01 8.55
C LEU A 24 -29.05 9.49 9.95
N PHE A 25 -27.75 9.59 10.25
CA PHE A 25 -27.26 9.89 11.61
C PHE A 25 -26.12 10.93 11.70
N GLY A 26 -25.62 11.47 10.58
CA GLY A 26 -24.51 12.42 10.56
C GLY A 26 -24.92 13.86 10.88
N LYS A 27 -24.66 14.31 12.12
CA LYS A 27 -24.68 15.73 12.52
C LYS A 27 -23.86 16.57 11.52
N ASN A 28 -24.39 17.74 11.13
CA ASN A 28 -23.77 18.77 10.30
C ASN A 28 -22.35 19.13 10.77
N LYS A 29 -21.33 18.36 10.34
CA LYS A 29 -19.95 18.81 10.35
C LYS A 29 -19.76 19.76 9.18
N VAL A 30 -19.12 20.91 9.44
CA VAL A 30 -18.64 21.79 8.38
C VAL A 30 -17.64 20.99 7.55
N ARG A 31 -18.01 20.65 6.31
CA ARG A 31 -17.18 19.88 5.38
C ARG A 31 -15.98 20.69 4.94
N VAL A 32 -14.81 20.08 4.92
CA VAL A 32 -13.58 20.74 4.47
C VAL A 32 -13.42 20.45 2.99
N LYS A 33 -13.43 21.50 2.16
CA LYS A 33 -13.20 21.33 0.73
C LYS A 33 -11.73 20.92 0.49
N LEU A 34 -11.53 19.73 -0.06
CA LEU A 34 -10.20 19.26 -0.42
C LEU A 34 -9.65 20.02 -1.62
N SER A 35 -8.36 20.33 -1.59
CA SER A 35 -7.66 20.82 -2.77
C SER A 35 -7.40 19.68 -3.75
N ARG A 36 -7.26 20.02 -5.04
CA ARG A 36 -6.91 19.06 -6.10
C ARG A 36 -5.63 18.30 -5.76
N ASP A 37 -4.61 19.01 -5.28
CA ASP A 37 -3.31 18.41 -4.97
C ASP A 37 -3.39 17.39 -3.83
N GLN A 38 -4.24 17.63 -2.82
CA GLN A 38 -4.50 16.65 -1.76
C GLN A 38 -5.13 15.38 -2.31
N VAL A 39 -6.10 15.50 -3.23
CA VAL A 39 -6.76 14.36 -3.88
C VAL A 39 -5.76 13.58 -4.74
N VAL A 40 -4.96 14.28 -5.56
CA VAL A 40 -3.92 13.64 -6.39
C VAL A 40 -2.87 12.94 -5.55
N LEU A 41 -2.40 13.55 -4.46
CA LEU A 41 -1.45 12.93 -3.53
C LEU A 41 -2.03 11.69 -2.87
N PHE A 42 -3.29 11.76 -2.40
CA PHE A 42 -4.01 10.64 -1.83
C PHE A 42 -4.07 9.46 -2.83
N LEU A 43 -4.52 9.72 -4.06
CA LEU A 43 -4.69 8.68 -5.08
C LEU A 43 -3.34 8.08 -5.53
N LYS A 44 -2.29 8.89 -5.67
CA LYS A 44 -0.94 8.39 -5.99
C LYS A 44 -0.38 7.49 -4.88
N ASP A 45 -0.61 7.85 -3.61
CA ASP A 45 -0.22 7.01 -2.47
C ASP A 45 -1.00 5.69 -2.44
N LEU A 46 -2.31 5.74 -2.69
CA LEU A 46 -3.16 4.56 -2.73
C LEU A 46 -2.74 3.62 -3.86
N LYS A 47 -2.51 4.15 -5.07
CA LYS A 47 -2.01 3.37 -6.21
C LYS A 47 -0.69 2.67 -5.89
N SER A 48 0.30 3.42 -5.39
CA SER A 48 1.62 2.88 -5.07
C SER A 48 1.54 1.77 -4.01
N GLN A 49 0.77 1.99 -2.93
CA GLN A 49 0.62 1.00 -1.86
C GLN A 49 -0.16 -0.25 -2.29
N SER A 50 -1.08 -0.13 -3.25
CA SER A 50 -1.90 -1.26 -3.73
C SER A 50 -1.21 -2.11 -4.80
N GLN A 51 -0.18 -1.60 -5.48
CA GLN A 51 0.48 -2.31 -6.58
C GLN A 51 1.06 -3.68 -6.17
N SER A 52 1.72 -3.76 -5.01
CA SER A 52 2.27 -5.03 -4.51
C SER A 52 1.18 -6.07 -4.20
N GLN A 53 0.01 -5.61 -3.75
CA GLN A 53 -1.14 -6.47 -3.52
C GLN A 53 -1.67 -7.01 -4.85
N PHE A 54 -1.79 -6.17 -5.88
CA PHE A 54 -2.24 -6.59 -7.21
C PHE A 54 -1.32 -7.66 -7.80
N ILE A 55 0.00 -7.52 -7.66
CA ILE A 55 0.96 -8.55 -8.09
C ILE A 55 0.73 -9.86 -7.32
N THR A 56 0.61 -9.78 -5.99
CA THR A 56 0.43 -10.95 -5.13
C THR A 56 -0.86 -11.70 -5.48
N THR A 57 -1.97 -10.97 -5.62
CA THR A 57 -3.27 -11.53 -6.03
C THR A 57 -3.17 -12.18 -7.41
N ALA A 58 -2.54 -11.52 -8.39
CA ALA A 58 -2.37 -12.08 -9.73
C ALA A 58 -1.64 -13.44 -9.69
N LYS A 59 -0.57 -13.55 -8.90
CA LYS A 59 0.20 -14.80 -8.74
C LYS A 59 -0.59 -15.90 -8.07
N VAL A 60 -1.36 -15.58 -7.03
CA VAL A 60 -2.26 -16.55 -6.38
C VAL A 60 -3.27 -17.09 -7.38
N ILE A 61 -3.90 -16.22 -8.16
CA ILE A 61 -4.87 -16.62 -9.19
C ILE A 61 -4.19 -17.46 -10.30
N GLN A 62 -3.02 -17.05 -10.79
CA GLN A 62 -2.27 -17.84 -11.78
C GLN A 62 -1.93 -19.25 -11.25
N ARG A 63 -1.51 -19.35 -9.99
CA ARG A 63 -1.23 -20.63 -9.33
C ARG A 63 -2.48 -21.51 -9.27
N MET A 64 -3.61 -20.96 -8.85
CA MET A 64 -4.90 -21.66 -8.82
C MET A 64 -5.33 -22.13 -10.22
N ILE A 65 -5.19 -21.28 -11.24
CA ILE A 65 -5.46 -21.65 -12.64
C ILE A 65 -4.56 -22.81 -13.09
N SER A 66 -3.28 -22.78 -12.71
CA SER A 66 -2.31 -23.82 -13.07
C SER A 66 -2.61 -25.16 -12.37
N GLU A 67 -2.89 -25.13 -11.07
CA GLU A 67 -3.17 -26.31 -10.24
C GLU A 67 -4.47 -27.02 -10.65
N THR A 68 -5.41 -26.28 -11.25
CA THR A 68 -6.71 -26.81 -11.72
C THR A 68 -6.72 -27.17 -13.20
N GLY A 69 -5.57 -27.11 -13.90
CA GLY A 69 -5.50 -27.37 -15.34
C GLY A 69 -6.37 -26.43 -16.18
N GLY A 70 -6.60 -25.20 -15.71
CA GLY A 70 -7.44 -24.21 -16.37
C GLY A 70 -8.94 -24.32 -16.10
N GLN A 71 -9.40 -25.35 -15.36
CA GLN A 71 -10.82 -25.49 -14.99
C GLN A 71 -11.31 -24.34 -14.11
N TYR A 72 -10.39 -23.71 -13.35
CA TYR A 72 -10.69 -22.53 -12.53
C TYR A 72 -11.26 -21.36 -13.35
N LYS A 73 -10.83 -21.13 -14.61
CA LYS A 73 -11.38 -20.03 -15.43
C LYS A 73 -12.90 -20.11 -15.65
N ASN A 74 -13.50 -21.30 -15.53
CA ASN A 74 -14.92 -21.52 -15.76
C ASN A 74 -15.77 -21.47 -14.47
N GLU A 75 -15.15 -21.59 -13.28
CA GLU A 75 -15.85 -21.58 -11.97
C GLU A 75 -15.56 -20.32 -11.12
N VAL A 76 -14.61 -19.48 -11.57
CA VAL A 76 -14.18 -18.22 -10.93
C VAL A 76 -15.34 -17.29 -10.58
N GLU A 77 -16.45 -17.30 -11.31
CA GLU A 77 -17.52 -16.33 -11.05
C GLU A 77 -18.25 -16.52 -9.71
N ASN A 78 -18.24 -17.70 -9.07
CA ASN A 78 -19.24 -17.97 -8.02
C ASN A 78 -18.77 -18.30 -6.59
N THR A 79 -17.49 -18.55 -6.28
CA THR A 79 -17.07 -18.72 -4.85
C THR A 79 -15.64 -18.29 -4.53
N ALA A 80 -14.62 -18.88 -5.18
CA ALA A 80 -13.22 -18.62 -4.84
C ALA A 80 -12.77 -17.20 -5.22
N ALA A 81 -13.19 -16.68 -6.38
CA ALA A 81 -12.90 -15.29 -6.73
C ALA A 81 -13.71 -14.29 -5.92
N GLY A 82 -14.90 -14.66 -5.45
CA GLY A 82 -15.66 -13.86 -4.49
C GLY A 82 -14.92 -13.70 -3.17
N TYR A 83 -14.35 -14.79 -2.64
CA TYR A 83 -13.53 -14.78 -1.43
C TYR A 83 -12.24 -13.97 -1.63
N ILE A 84 -11.47 -14.24 -2.70
CA ILE A 84 -10.23 -13.49 -3.00
C ILE A 84 -10.53 -12.02 -3.24
N ARG A 85 -11.61 -11.68 -3.95
CA ARG A 85 -12.05 -10.30 -4.13
C ARG A 85 -12.33 -9.64 -2.78
N SER A 86 -13.03 -10.32 -1.87
CA SER A 86 -13.32 -9.80 -0.53
C SER A 86 -12.06 -9.54 0.29
N GLU A 87 -11.11 -10.48 0.32
CA GLU A 87 -9.84 -10.34 1.04
C GLU A 87 -8.99 -9.19 0.48
N VAL A 88 -8.89 -9.10 -0.85
CA VAL A 88 -8.12 -8.02 -1.50
C VAL A 88 -8.79 -6.66 -1.29
N GLN A 89 -10.14 -6.62 -1.32
CA GLN A 89 -10.90 -5.41 -1.01
C GLN A 89 -10.68 -4.98 0.44
N GLU A 90 -10.69 -5.89 1.40
CA GLU A 90 -10.42 -5.56 2.80
C GLU A 90 -9.01 -4.96 2.99
N ILE A 91 -7.99 -5.57 2.38
CA ILE A 91 -6.62 -5.03 2.42
C ILE A 91 -6.56 -3.65 1.76
N PHE A 92 -7.28 -3.46 0.65
CA PHE A 92 -7.35 -2.18 -0.04
C PHE A 92 -8.02 -1.10 0.84
N ASP A 93 -9.12 -1.44 1.51
CA ASP A 93 -9.83 -0.54 2.42
C ASP A 93 -9.00 -0.20 3.67
N GLN A 94 -8.25 -1.16 4.21
CA GLN A 94 -7.30 -0.90 5.29
C GLN A 94 -6.20 0.09 4.87
N LYS A 95 -5.69 -0.04 3.64
CA LYS A 95 -4.72 0.93 3.07
C LYS A 95 -5.36 2.30 2.88
N LYS A 96 -6.59 2.34 2.34
CA LYS A 96 -7.38 3.57 2.16
C LYS A 96 -7.54 4.31 3.50
N GLU A 97 -7.96 3.60 4.54
CA GLU A 97 -8.17 4.16 5.88
C GLU A 97 -6.87 4.71 6.49
N ALA A 98 -5.77 3.96 6.37
CA ALA A 98 -4.47 4.43 6.84
C ALA A 98 -4.02 5.73 6.14
N ILE A 99 -4.31 5.86 4.84
CA ILE A 99 -3.98 7.06 4.05
C ILE A 99 -4.92 8.23 4.40
N LEU A 100 -6.21 7.98 4.62
CA LEU A 100 -7.17 8.99 5.10
C LEU A 100 -6.70 9.58 6.44
N ILE A 101 -6.34 8.72 7.40
CA ILE A 101 -5.80 9.14 8.70
C ILE A 101 -4.49 9.93 8.54
N LYS A 102 -3.60 9.48 7.65
CA LYS A 102 -2.31 10.14 7.37
C LYS A 102 -2.49 11.57 6.88
N TYR A 103 -3.39 11.78 5.92
CA TYR A 103 -3.62 13.11 5.32
C TYR A 103 -4.67 13.93 6.06
N GLN A 104 -5.25 13.40 7.15
CA GLN A 104 -6.35 14.01 7.89
C GLN A 104 -7.55 14.35 6.98
N ILE A 105 -7.81 13.47 6.02
CA ILE A 105 -8.91 13.59 5.08
C ILE A 105 -10.09 12.80 5.63
N ASP A 106 -11.26 13.42 5.69
CA ASP A 106 -12.51 12.72 5.98
C ASP A 106 -12.96 11.94 4.73
N GLU A 107 -13.44 10.71 4.93
CA GLU A 107 -13.89 9.87 3.82
C GLU A 107 -15.01 10.52 3.01
N GLN A 108 -15.90 11.30 3.65
CA GLN A 108 -16.99 11.99 2.98
C GLN A 108 -16.50 13.17 2.14
N ASP A 109 -15.47 13.89 2.63
CA ASP A 109 -14.87 15.00 1.91
C ASP A 109 -14.13 14.48 0.66
N LEU A 110 -13.45 13.34 0.77
CA LEU A 110 -12.85 12.65 -0.38
C LEU A 110 -13.90 12.18 -1.39
N ALA A 111 -14.95 11.53 -0.92
CA ALA A 111 -16.07 11.07 -1.74
C ALA A 111 -16.65 12.21 -2.57
N GLN A 112 -17.00 13.32 -1.91
CA GLN A 112 -17.53 14.50 -2.57
C GLN A 112 -16.54 15.10 -3.57
N ALA A 113 -15.25 15.15 -3.22
CA ALA A 113 -14.23 15.67 -4.11
C ALA A 113 -14.12 14.85 -5.41
N LEU A 114 -14.19 13.52 -5.31
CA LEU A 114 -14.11 12.61 -6.47
C LEU A 114 -15.40 12.61 -7.32
N GLU A 115 -16.57 12.62 -6.67
CA GLU A 115 -17.86 12.50 -7.37
C GLU A 115 -18.38 13.81 -7.97
N SER A 116 -18.01 14.95 -7.38
CA SER A 116 -18.52 16.27 -7.75
C SER A 116 -17.41 17.21 -8.19
N ASP A 117 -16.50 17.56 -7.28
CA ASP A 117 -15.60 18.70 -7.49
C ASP A 117 -14.55 18.45 -8.59
N PHE A 118 -14.10 17.20 -8.73
CA PHE A 118 -13.06 16.79 -9.69
C PHE A 118 -13.51 15.67 -10.63
N LYS A 119 -14.83 15.48 -10.80
CA LYS A 119 -15.42 14.43 -11.64
C LYS A 119 -14.86 14.37 -13.07
N ASN A 120 -14.53 15.54 -13.64
CA ASN A 120 -14.03 15.67 -15.01
C ASN A 120 -12.52 15.96 -15.07
N ASP A 121 -11.78 15.78 -13.97
CA ASP A 121 -10.33 15.99 -13.97
C ASP A 121 -9.61 14.78 -14.60
N ASP A 122 -8.94 15.01 -15.73
CA ASP A 122 -8.31 13.95 -16.52
C ASP A 122 -7.21 13.20 -15.77
N GLU A 123 -6.42 13.88 -14.92
CA GLU A 123 -5.35 13.24 -14.16
C GLU A 123 -5.93 12.34 -13.06
N ILE A 124 -6.90 12.86 -12.31
CA ILE A 124 -7.59 12.11 -11.25
C ILE A 124 -8.29 10.89 -11.84
N ASN A 125 -9.03 11.06 -12.94
CA ASN A 125 -9.70 9.97 -13.63
C ASN A 125 -8.71 8.94 -14.18
N LYS A 126 -7.56 9.38 -14.71
CA LYS A 126 -6.50 8.47 -15.14
C LYS A 126 -5.98 7.61 -13.98
N ILE A 127 -5.66 8.21 -12.84
CA ILE A 127 -5.15 7.47 -11.67
C ILE A 127 -6.20 6.49 -11.14
N LEU A 128 -7.46 6.90 -11.04
CA LEU A 128 -8.58 6.03 -10.63
C LEU A 128 -8.73 4.83 -11.57
N ASN A 129 -8.68 5.06 -12.88
CA ASN A 129 -8.75 3.99 -13.88
C ASN A 129 -7.56 3.04 -13.75
N GLU A 130 -6.34 3.54 -13.55
CA GLU A 130 -5.15 2.70 -13.37
C GLU A 130 -5.24 1.83 -12.10
N ILE A 131 -5.79 2.36 -11.00
CA ILE A 131 -6.04 1.58 -9.78
C ILE A 131 -7.10 0.50 -10.05
N HIS A 132 -8.22 0.87 -10.68
CA HIS A 132 -9.31 -0.04 -11.00
C HIS A 132 -8.85 -1.18 -11.93
N GLU A 133 -8.16 -0.84 -13.01
CA GLU A 133 -7.61 -1.82 -13.95
C GLU A 133 -6.59 -2.71 -13.26
N GLY A 134 -5.72 -2.16 -12.40
CA GLY A 134 -4.79 -2.96 -11.61
C GLY A 134 -5.48 -4.01 -10.73
N PHE A 135 -6.57 -3.62 -10.06
CA PHE A 135 -7.38 -4.54 -9.26
C PHE A 135 -8.06 -5.61 -10.12
N GLU A 136 -8.80 -5.21 -11.16
CA GLU A 136 -9.53 -6.17 -12.02
C GLU A 136 -8.59 -7.11 -12.78
N ASN A 137 -7.45 -6.62 -13.25
CA ASN A 137 -6.43 -7.45 -13.89
C ASN A 137 -5.83 -8.44 -12.90
N SER A 138 -5.59 -8.04 -11.65
CA SER A 138 -5.09 -8.95 -10.64
C SER A 138 -6.03 -10.12 -10.36
N LEU A 139 -7.35 -9.87 -10.33
CA LEU A 139 -8.37 -10.91 -10.17
C LEU A 139 -8.44 -11.88 -11.37
N LYS A 140 -7.92 -11.46 -12.53
CA LYS A 140 -7.79 -12.29 -13.74
C LYS A 140 -6.43 -12.98 -13.84
N GLY A 141 -5.55 -12.82 -12.85
CA GLY A 141 -4.19 -13.35 -12.89
C GLY A 141 -3.27 -12.57 -13.84
N ILE A 142 -3.58 -11.31 -14.15
CA ILE A 142 -2.76 -10.45 -15.00
C ILE A 142 -1.98 -9.49 -14.10
N GLU A 143 -0.66 -9.61 -14.11
CA GLU A 143 0.21 -8.72 -13.32
C GLU A 143 0.28 -7.31 -13.92
N PRO A 144 0.36 -6.26 -13.08
CA PRO A 144 0.65 -4.92 -13.57
C PRO A 144 2.05 -4.86 -14.21
N PRO A 145 2.27 -3.99 -15.20
CA PRO A 145 3.56 -3.91 -15.90
C PRO A 145 4.70 -3.54 -14.94
N MET A 146 5.74 -4.38 -14.93
CA MET A 146 6.96 -4.19 -14.14
C MET A 146 8.10 -3.61 -14.98
N ASN A 147 7.78 -2.67 -15.87
CA ASN A 147 8.77 -2.03 -16.73
C ASN A 147 9.75 -1.23 -15.86
N VAL A 148 11.01 -1.67 -15.88
CA VAL A 148 12.17 -1.03 -15.24
C VAL A 148 13.29 -1.06 -16.27
N LYS A 149 13.93 0.08 -16.53
CA LYS A 149 15.03 0.17 -17.48
C LYS A 149 16.20 -0.76 -17.11
N PRO A 150 16.90 -1.37 -18.08
CA PRO A 150 18.04 -2.26 -17.83
C PRO A 150 19.13 -1.65 -16.95
N GLU A 151 19.42 -0.36 -17.12
CA GLU A 151 20.47 0.39 -16.41
C GLU A 151 20.20 0.45 -14.90
N VAL A 152 18.92 0.34 -14.48
CA VAL A 152 18.56 0.27 -13.06
C VAL A 152 19.08 -1.01 -12.41
N PHE A 153 19.14 -2.14 -13.15
CA PHE A 153 19.64 -3.41 -12.62
C PHE A 153 21.17 -3.45 -12.51
N GLU A 154 21.88 -2.55 -13.20
CA GLU A 154 23.32 -2.35 -13.01
C GLU A 154 23.61 -1.64 -11.68
N ILE A 155 22.74 -0.70 -11.28
CA ILE A 155 22.85 0.03 -10.01
C ILE A 155 22.30 -0.80 -8.86
N LEU A 156 21.08 -1.31 -8.98
CA LEU A 156 20.39 -2.11 -7.98
C LEU A 156 20.64 -3.59 -8.25
N THR A 157 21.84 -4.06 -7.92
CA THR A 157 22.15 -5.49 -7.92
C THR A 157 21.31 -6.23 -6.86
N LYS A 158 21.30 -7.57 -6.88
CA LYS A 158 20.61 -8.38 -5.87
C LYS A 158 21.03 -8.00 -4.45
N ASP A 159 22.33 -8.06 -4.16
CA ASP A 159 22.87 -7.77 -2.82
C ASP A 159 22.53 -6.34 -2.38
N LYS A 160 22.69 -5.37 -3.28
CA LYS A 160 22.38 -3.98 -2.94
C LYS A 160 20.88 -3.75 -2.74
N THR A 161 20.03 -4.39 -3.55
CA THR A 161 18.56 -4.34 -3.38
C THR A 161 18.18 -4.91 -2.02
N TYR A 162 18.74 -6.06 -1.65
CA TYR A 162 18.55 -6.67 -0.35
C TYR A 162 18.97 -5.73 0.80
N ASP A 163 20.17 -5.15 0.71
CA ASP A 163 20.69 -4.22 1.71
C ASP A 163 19.82 -2.97 1.87
N ILE A 164 19.32 -2.42 0.76
CA ILE A 164 18.40 -1.26 0.78
C ILE A 164 17.09 -1.64 1.46
N VAL A 165 16.49 -2.80 1.12
CA VAL A 165 15.26 -3.27 1.77
C VAL A 165 15.47 -3.45 3.27
N LYS A 166 16.58 -4.06 3.69
CA LYS A 166 16.97 -4.23 5.09
C LYS A 166 17.13 -2.89 5.80
N LYS A 167 17.82 -1.92 5.19
CA LYS A 167 17.97 -0.54 5.68
C LYS A 167 16.61 0.17 5.82
N ILE A 168 15.69 -0.02 4.87
CA ILE A 168 14.34 0.56 4.92
C ILE A 168 13.52 -0.02 6.07
N MET A 169 13.54 -1.34 6.25
CA MET A 169 12.83 -2.00 7.35
C MET A 169 13.38 -1.54 8.71
N LYS A 170 14.69 -1.49 8.85
CA LYS A 170 15.40 -0.98 10.03
C LYS A 170 15.12 0.50 10.31
N LEU A 171 15.08 1.34 9.29
CA LEU A 171 14.67 2.74 9.42
C LEU A 171 13.22 2.83 9.92
N SER A 172 12.33 2.01 9.37
CA SER A 172 10.91 2.00 9.71
C SER A 172 10.70 1.59 11.18
N THR A 173 11.38 0.55 11.67
CA THR A 173 11.31 0.13 13.08
C THR A 173 11.83 1.21 14.03
N LYS A 174 12.93 1.90 13.69
CA LYS A 174 13.44 3.03 14.50
C LYS A 174 12.44 4.18 14.60
N LEU A 175 11.77 4.51 13.49
CA LEU A 175 10.72 5.53 13.50
C LEU A 175 9.51 5.10 14.33
N TYR A 176 9.15 3.81 14.29
CA TYR A 176 8.07 3.28 15.12
C TYR A 176 8.44 3.35 16.59
N LEU A 177 9.65 2.95 16.97
CA LEU A 177 10.16 3.05 18.34
C LEU A 177 10.09 4.49 18.86
N LYS A 178 10.48 5.46 18.02
CA LYS A 178 10.35 6.88 18.37
C LYS A 178 8.89 7.25 18.69
N VAL A 179 7.94 6.88 17.83
CA VAL A 179 6.52 7.20 18.06
C VAL A 179 5.95 6.48 19.28
N PHE A 180 6.30 5.21 19.50
CA PHE A 180 5.92 4.47 20.71
C PHE A 180 6.44 5.17 21.97
N THR A 181 7.70 5.58 21.95
CA THR A 181 8.34 6.28 23.07
C THR A 181 7.66 7.62 23.34
N ASP A 182 7.36 8.39 22.29
CA ASP A 182 6.68 9.68 22.40
C ASP A 182 5.26 9.53 22.95
N LEU A 183 4.48 8.55 22.47
CA LEU A 183 3.13 8.29 22.98
C LEU A 183 3.13 7.80 24.43
N LYS A 184 4.12 7.00 24.82
CA LYS A 184 4.27 6.54 26.21
C LYS A 184 4.56 7.72 27.15
N LYS A 185 5.40 8.68 26.70
CA LYS A 185 5.65 9.94 27.43
C LYS A 185 4.41 10.83 27.52
N GLU A 186 3.53 10.79 26.52
CA GLU A 186 2.23 11.47 26.52
C GLU A 186 1.17 10.78 27.41
N GLY A 187 1.53 9.67 28.05
CA GLY A 187 0.68 8.94 29.00
C GLY A 187 -0.19 7.86 28.36
N GLU A 188 0.05 7.50 27.09
CA GLU A 188 -0.72 6.44 26.45
C GLU A 188 -0.34 5.05 26.96
N LYS A 189 -1.37 4.30 27.36
CA LYS A 189 -1.21 2.99 28.02
C LYS A 189 -1.29 1.82 27.06
N GLN A 190 -2.02 1.96 25.95
CA GLN A 190 -2.17 0.92 24.93
C GLN A 190 -1.72 1.47 23.58
N ILE A 191 -0.44 1.27 23.28
CA ILE A 191 0.17 1.67 22.02
C ILE A 191 0.28 0.43 21.15
N ASN A 192 -0.33 0.48 19.98
CA ASN A 192 -0.21 -0.55 18.96
C ASN A 192 -0.28 0.12 17.58
N LEU A 193 0.02 -0.64 16.53
CA LEU A 193 0.08 -0.09 15.16
C LEU A 193 -1.27 0.38 14.62
N LYS A 194 -2.38 -0.06 15.22
CA LYS A 194 -3.74 0.36 14.87
C LYS A 194 -4.21 1.58 15.66
N ASN A 195 -3.42 2.07 16.63
CA ASN A 195 -3.78 3.22 17.43
C ASN A 195 -3.83 4.49 16.54
N PRO A 196 -4.95 5.24 16.49
CA PRO A 196 -5.07 6.42 15.63
C PRO A 196 -4.02 7.50 15.91
N LYS A 197 -3.60 7.68 17.17
CA LYS A 197 -2.53 8.64 17.52
C LYS A 197 -1.18 8.18 16.99
N PHE A 198 -0.92 6.87 17.02
CA PHE A 198 0.26 6.26 16.42
C PHE A 198 0.30 6.49 14.91
N LEU A 199 -0.79 6.15 14.21
CA LEU A 199 -0.89 6.34 12.75
C LEU A 199 -0.70 7.80 12.34
N ARG A 200 -1.29 8.74 13.09
CA ARG A 200 -1.11 10.19 12.85
C ARG A 200 0.35 10.63 13.03
N LYS A 201 0.98 10.25 14.15
CA LYS A 201 2.39 10.60 14.40
C LYS A 201 3.33 9.99 13.37
N ILE A 202 3.09 8.74 12.95
CA ILE A 202 3.83 8.12 11.85
C ILE A 202 3.63 8.84 10.53
N GLY A 203 2.39 9.25 10.21
CA GLY A 203 2.09 10.06 9.05
C GLY A 203 2.90 11.37 9.01
N GLN A 204 3.09 12.01 10.17
CA GLN A 204 3.87 13.24 10.33
C GLN A 204 5.39 13.05 10.18
N LEU A 205 5.91 11.82 10.29
CA LEU A 205 7.34 11.56 10.16
C LEU A 205 7.83 11.54 8.70
N ASN A 206 6.95 11.76 7.72
CA ASN A 206 7.25 11.75 6.29
C ASN A 206 8.07 10.52 5.87
N MET A 207 7.61 9.34 6.27
CA MET A 207 8.32 8.08 6.04
C MET A 207 8.62 7.85 4.55
N ARG A 208 7.72 8.25 3.65
CA ARG A 208 7.91 8.15 2.21
C ARG A 208 9.13 8.95 1.74
N ASP A 209 9.26 10.20 2.18
CA ASP A 209 10.39 11.06 1.80
C ASP A 209 11.71 10.51 2.37
N ARG A 210 11.70 9.98 3.60
CA ARG A 210 12.87 9.36 4.20
C ARG A 210 13.31 8.09 3.46
N LYS A 211 12.35 7.24 3.05
CA LYS A 211 12.61 6.05 2.23
C LYS A 211 13.14 6.44 0.86
N ASN A 212 12.51 7.40 0.20
CA ASN A 212 12.98 7.91 -1.09
C ASN A 212 14.39 8.47 -0.98
N LYS A 213 14.66 9.31 0.03
CA LYS A 213 16.00 9.84 0.26
C LYS A 213 17.04 8.72 0.45
N LEU A 214 16.74 7.71 1.27
CA LEU A 214 17.62 6.56 1.46
C LEU A 214 17.91 5.84 0.14
N ILE A 215 16.90 5.63 -0.72
CA ILE A 215 17.07 4.97 -2.01
C ILE A 215 17.87 5.84 -3.00
N LEU A 216 17.65 7.16 -2.99
CA LEU A 216 18.39 8.12 -3.82
C LEU A 216 19.86 8.21 -3.38
N ASP A 217 20.13 8.20 -2.08
CA ASP A 217 21.49 8.19 -1.50
C ASP A 217 22.28 6.93 -1.94
N GLU A 218 21.57 5.87 -2.33
CA GLU A 218 22.14 4.62 -2.85
C GLU A 218 22.27 4.63 -4.39
N GLY A 219 21.93 5.74 -5.07
CA GLY A 219 22.23 5.99 -6.48
C GLY A 219 21.07 5.78 -7.47
N VAL A 220 19.83 5.59 -7.01
CA VAL A 220 18.68 5.31 -7.88
C VAL A 220 18.00 6.60 -8.35
N ASN A 221 18.67 7.35 -9.24
CA ASN A 221 18.18 8.65 -9.75
C ASN A 221 17.64 8.59 -11.20
N LEU A 222 17.38 7.40 -11.75
CA LEU A 222 17.34 7.18 -13.21
C LEU A 222 15.95 7.08 -13.86
N GLU A 223 14.86 7.16 -13.09
CA GLU A 223 13.50 6.95 -13.63
C GLU A 223 12.52 8.06 -13.20
N PRO A 224 11.46 8.28 -13.99
CA PRO A 224 10.39 9.23 -13.63
C PRO A 224 9.48 8.72 -12.50
N ASP A 225 9.48 7.41 -12.23
CA ASP A 225 8.73 6.80 -11.13
C ASP A 225 9.36 7.12 -9.76
N SER A 226 8.61 6.97 -8.67
CA SER A 226 9.17 7.22 -7.34
C SER A 226 10.24 6.17 -6.99
N PRO A 227 11.33 6.54 -6.27
CA PRO A 227 12.40 5.60 -5.91
C PRO A 227 11.91 4.34 -5.22
N THR A 228 10.91 4.46 -4.33
CA THR A 228 10.24 3.32 -3.70
C THR A 228 9.53 2.39 -4.69
N ASP A 229 8.91 2.91 -5.74
CA ASP A 229 8.21 2.09 -6.73
C ASP A 229 9.22 1.30 -7.59
N ILE A 230 10.33 1.94 -7.97
CA ILE A 230 11.44 1.30 -8.70
C ILE A 230 12.02 0.17 -7.86
N LEU A 231 12.36 0.43 -6.59
CA LEU A 231 12.89 -0.58 -5.69
C LEU A 231 11.91 -1.74 -5.54
N GLY A 232 10.61 -1.46 -5.41
CA GLY A 232 9.57 -2.50 -5.34
C GLY A 232 9.55 -3.40 -6.56
N LYS A 233 9.59 -2.82 -7.77
CA LYS A 233 9.63 -3.58 -9.04
C LYS A 233 10.91 -4.42 -9.16
N VAL A 234 12.07 -3.85 -8.83
CA VAL A 234 13.36 -4.57 -8.88
C VAL A 234 13.39 -5.73 -7.89
N THR A 235 12.97 -5.46 -6.64
CA THR A 235 12.86 -6.48 -5.58
C THR A 235 11.97 -7.63 -6.03
N GLN A 236 10.81 -7.32 -6.62
CA GLN A 236 9.89 -8.33 -7.09
C GLN A 236 10.49 -9.16 -8.24
N LYS A 237 11.18 -8.52 -9.19
CA LYS A 237 11.84 -9.24 -10.29
C LYS A 237 12.93 -10.18 -9.80
N TYR A 238 13.75 -9.78 -8.85
CA TYR A 238 14.75 -10.68 -8.27
C TYR A 238 14.13 -11.81 -7.47
N LYS A 239 13.05 -11.56 -6.72
CA LYS A 239 12.29 -12.60 -6.00
C LYS A 239 11.76 -13.69 -6.95
N ASP A 240 11.37 -13.31 -8.16
CA ASP A 240 10.84 -14.24 -9.16
C ASP A 240 11.93 -15.04 -9.89
N GLN A 241 13.15 -14.51 -9.94
CA GLN A 241 14.29 -15.09 -10.68
C GLN A 241 15.24 -15.88 -9.78
N ASP A 242 15.21 -15.67 -8.47
CA ASP A 242 16.19 -16.19 -7.53
C ASP A 242 15.55 -16.58 -6.19
N ILE A 243 15.57 -17.89 -5.91
CA ILE A 243 14.99 -18.49 -4.70
C ILE A 243 15.77 -18.05 -3.45
N GLU A 244 17.10 -17.98 -3.50
CA GLU A 244 17.93 -17.57 -2.37
C GLU A 244 17.64 -16.12 -1.99
N PHE A 245 17.50 -15.25 -3.00
CA PHE A 245 17.09 -13.86 -2.78
C PHE A 245 15.69 -13.78 -2.15
N ALA A 246 14.74 -14.60 -2.61
CA ALA A 246 13.41 -14.66 -2.04
C ALA A 246 13.42 -15.09 -0.57
N GLU A 247 14.21 -16.10 -0.21
CA GLU A 247 14.38 -16.58 1.17
C GLU A 247 15.01 -15.51 2.07
N LYS A 248 16.05 -14.81 1.58
CA LYS A 248 16.67 -13.69 2.30
C LYS A 248 15.65 -12.59 2.61
N LEU A 249 14.78 -12.25 1.66
CA LEU A 249 13.72 -11.27 1.89
C LEU A 249 12.69 -11.72 2.93
N ILE A 250 12.30 -13.01 2.90
CA ILE A 250 11.39 -13.58 3.90
C ILE A 250 12.01 -13.49 5.30
N GLU A 251 13.31 -13.75 5.43
CA GLU A 251 13.99 -13.65 6.72
C GLU A 251 14.00 -12.21 7.24
N VAL A 252 14.30 -11.24 6.39
CA VAL A 252 14.26 -9.82 6.80
C VAL A 252 12.85 -9.38 7.18
N ASP A 253 11.81 -9.87 6.49
CA ASP A 253 10.41 -9.60 6.83
C ASP A 253 10.00 -10.22 8.17
N ARG A 254 10.50 -11.44 8.48
CA ARG A 254 10.34 -12.07 9.79
C ARG A 254 11.03 -11.29 10.90
N GLN A 255 12.27 -10.84 10.67
CA GLN A 255 13.00 -9.99 11.60
C GLN A 255 12.24 -8.69 11.86
N PHE A 256 11.76 -8.04 10.80
CA PHE A 256 10.93 -6.84 10.93
C PHE A 256 9.67 -7.10 11.74
N THR A 257 8.90 -8.13 11.42
CA THR A 257 7.67 -8.50 12.13
C THR A 257 7.93 -8.76 13.60
N TYR A 258 8.95 -9.57 13.92
CA TYR A 258 9.36 -9.84 15.29
C TYR A 258 9.70 -8.53 16.03
N VAL A 259 10.51 -7.66 15.42
CA VAL A 259 10.91 -6.40 16.07
C VAL A 259 9.71 -5.52 16.37
N ILE A 260 8.75 -5.48 15.44
CA ILE A 260 7.54 -4.67 15.53
C ILE A 260 6.58 -5.20 16.60
N GLU A 261 6.40 -6.52 16.69
CA GLU A 261 5.56 -7.16 17.72
C GLU A 261 6.14 -6.97 19.13
N LYS A 262 7.47 -6.91 19.23
CA LYS A 262 8.18 -6.72 20.50
C LYS A 262 8.41 -5.26 20.88
N LEU A 263 7.97 -4.34 20.04
CA LEU A 263 8.27 -2.92 20.15
C LEU A 263 7.48 -2.26 21.29
N GLY A 264 8.19 -1.56 22.18
CA GLY A 264 7.60 -0.91 23.35
C GLY A 264 7.54 -1.76 24.62
N ASP A 265 7.70 -3.08 24.48
CA ASP A 265 7.73 -4.06 25.57
C ASP A 265 9.15 -4.63 25.78
N GLU A 266 9.65 -5.42 24.83
CA GLU A 266 10.99 -6.04 24.89
C GLU A 266 12.03 -5.20 24.15
N ILE A 267 11.64 -4.59 23.02
CA ILE A 267 12.49 -3.71 22.22
C ILE A 267 12.13 -2.26 22.53
N THR A 268 13.03 -1.58 23.23
CA THR A 268 12.83 -0.20 23.72
C THR A 268 13.96 0.74 23.31
N THR A 269 14.99 0.23 22.64
CA THR A 269 16.17 1.01 22.22
C THR A 269 16.56 0.73 20.76
N GLU A 270 17.23 1.70 20.13
CA GLU A 270 17.74 1.52 18.77
C GLU A 270 18.82 0.43 18.68
N GLU A 271 19.61 0.23 19.74
CA GLU A 271 20.66 -0.80 19.77
C GLU A 271 20.06 -2.22 19.69
N GLN A 272 18.92 -2.45 20.35
CA GLN A 272 18.19 -3.73 20.25
C GLN A 272 17.65 -3.95 18.83
N ILE A 273 17.19 -2.89 18.16
CA ILE A 273 16.82 -2.96 16.75
C ILE A 273 18.05 -3.28 15.89
N ASP A 274 19.18 -2.62 16.16
CA ASP A 274 20.41 -2.85 15.40
C ASP A 274 20.88 -4.31 15.51
N LYS A 275 20.79 -4.91 16.70
CA LYS A 275 21.09 -6.34 16.95
C LYS A 275 20.11 -7.30 16.29
N ALA A 276 18.82 -6.97 16.27
CA ALA A 276 17.80 -7.83 15.66
C ALA A 276 17.92 -7.92 14.12
N PHE A 277 18.60 -6.96 13.50
CA PHE A 277 18.90 -6.93 12.07
C PHE A 277 20.38 -7.28 11.77
N GLN A 278 21.15 -7.82 12.71
CA GLN A 278 22.50 -8.37 12.41
C GLN A 278 22.36 -9.80 11.95
#